data_AF-A0A1Q3M766-F1
#
_entry.id   AF-A0A1Q3M766-F1
#
_cell.length_a   1.000
_cell.length_b   1.000
_cell.length_c   1.000
_cell.angle_alpha   90.00
_cell.angle_beta   90.00
_cell.angle_gamma   90.00
#
_symmetry.space_group_name_H-M   'P 1'
#
loop_
_entity.id
_entity.type
_entity.pdbx_description
1 polymer ?
#
loop_
_entity_poly.entity_id
_entity_poly.type
_entity_poly.pdbx_seq_one_letter_code
_entity_poly.pdbx_strand_id
1 'polypeptide(L)' 'MATHLAQIYAFRFKYMNTSGKPVTLLWQLVDKAGTSIKSSTITFPEAPEKWRTVSTSTGSFINAGYYRLSPFLPKT' A
#
# COMPACT_ATOMS: atom_id res chain seq x y z
N MET A 1 18.27 -24.87 -10.10
CA MET A 1 16.85 -24.82 -9.71
C MET A 1 16.65 -23.56 -8.87
N ALA A 2 16.22 -22.44 -9.47
CA ALA A 2 15.94 -21.23 -8.71
C ALA A 2 14.44 -21.24 -8.38
N THR A 3 14.08 -21.62 -7.16
CA THR A 3 12.72 -21.46 -6.66
C THR A 3 12.42 -19.98 -6.57
N HIS A 4 11.32 -19.54 -7.20
CA HIS A 4 10.72 -18.23 -7.01
C HIS A 4 10.36 -18.06 -5.52
N LEU A 5 11.32 -17.60 -4.71
CA LEU A 5 11.15 -17.55 -3.28
C LEU A 5 10.18 -16.42 -2.91
N ALA A 6 9.21 -16.72 -2.06
CA ALA A 6 8.33 -15.70 -1.51
C ALA A 6 9.16 -14.64 -0.77
N GLN A 7 8.79 -13.37 -0.89
CA GLN A 7 9.52 -12.23 -0.30
C GLN A 7 8.57 -11.24 0.37
N ILE A 8 9.11 -10.41 1.26
CA ILE A 8 8.41 -9.24 1.81
C ILE A 8 8.74 -8.04 0.92
N TYR A 9 7.72 -7.33 0.45
CA TYR A 9 7.90 -6.16 -0.41
C TYR A 9 7.52 -4.88 0.34
N ALA A 10 8.31 -3.82 0.15
CA ALA A 10 8.00 -2.50 0.66
C ALA A 10 7.26 -1.65 -0.37
N PHE A 11 6.19 -0.97 0.05
CA PHE A 11 5.49 0.04 -0.73
C PHE A 11 5.82 1.42 -0.17
N ARG A 12 6.23 2.34 -1.06
CA ARG A 12 6.61 3.71 -0.68
C ARG A 12 5.77 4.68 -1.49
N PHE A 13 5.00 5.51 -0.80
CA PHE A 13 4.11 6.48 -1.41
C PHE A 13 4.64 7.89 -1.17
N LYS A 14 4.94 8.59 -2.25
CA LYS A 14 5.21 10.03 -2.21
C LYS A 14 3.85 10.75 -2.21
N TYR A 15 3.63 11.64 -1.26
CA TYR A 15 2.34 12.32 -1.09
C TYR A 15 2.52 13.78 -0.68
N MET A 16 1.49 14.58 -0.91
CA MET A 16 1.32 15.93 -0.41
C MET A 16 -0.14 16.06 0.04
N ASN A 17 -0.36 16.04 1.36
CA ASN A 17 -1.70 16.13 1.92
C ASN A 17 -1.97 17.58 2.33
N THR A 18 -2.77 18.28 1.53
CA THR A 18 -3.18 19.68 1.74
C THR A 18 -4.58 19.81 2.35
N SER A 19 -5.17 18.71 2.85
CA SER A 19 -6.58 18.69 3.28
C SER A 19 -6.86 19.31 4.65
N GLY A 20 -5.82 19.75 5.39
CA GLY A 20 -5.96 20.33 6.73
C GLY A 20 -6.32 19.31 7.83
N LYS A 21 -6.21 18.01 7.53
CA LYS A 21 -6.32 16.91 8.50
C LYS A 21 -5.61 15.64 8.00
N PRO A 22 -5.29 14.68 8.87
CA PRO A 22 -4.82 13.37 8.43
C PRO A 22 -5.87 12.66 7.56
N VAL A 23 -5.43 12.05 6.45
CA VAL A 23 -6.29 11.24 5.55
C VAL A 23 -5.93 9.78 5.72
N THR A 24 -6.88 8.95 6.11
CA THR A 24 -6.70 7.50 6.21
C THR A 24 -7.41 6.79 5.07
N LEU A 25 -6.66 5.94 4.37
CA LEU A 25 -7.14 5.20 3.22
C LEU A 25 -7.07 3.69 3.49
N LEU A 26 -8.10 2.95 3.08
CA LEU A 26 -8.06 1.50 2.97
C LEU A 26 -7.43 1.10 1.63
N TRP A 27 -6.49 0.16 1.66
CA TRP A 27 -5.89 -0.41 0.46
C TRP A 27 -5.91 -1.93 0.51
N GLN A 28 -5.92 -2.55 -0.67
CA GLN A 28 -5.78 -3.98 -0.81
C GLN A 28 -4.73 -4.34 -1.86
N LEU A 29 -4.02 -5.42 -1.61
CA LEU A 29 -3.18 -6.08 -2.60
C LEU A 29 -3.95 -7.27 -3.14
N VAL A 30 -4.19 -7.27 -4.45
CA VAL A 30 -5.06 -8.23 -5.12
C VAL A 30 -4.24 -9.02 -6.13
N ASP A 31 -4.38 -10.35 -6.13
CA ASP A 31 -3.71 -11.22 -7.11
C ASP A 31 -4.41 -11.21 -8.48
N LYS A 32 -3.85 -11.93 -9.45
CA LYS A 32 -4.41 -12.06 -10.81
C LYS A 32 -5.82 -12.68 -10.83
N ALA A 33 -6.18 -13.48 -9.83
CA ALA A 33 -7.49 -14.12 -9.72
C ALA A 33 -8.55 -13.21 -9.05
N GLY A 34 -8.15 -12.03 -8.56
CA GLY A 34 -9.04 -11.12 -7.84
C GLY A 34 -9.06 -11.36 -6.33
N THR A 35 -8.22 -12.25 -5.80
CA THR A 35 -8.15 -12.52 -4.36
C THR A 35 -7.41 -11.41 -3.64
N SER A 36 -8.04 -10.80 -2.64
CA SER A 36 -7.37 -9.87 -1.73
C SER A 36 -6.43 -10.63 -0.81
N ILE A 37 -5.13 -10.59 -1.10
CA ILE A 37 -4.09 -11.23 -0.28
C ILE A 37 -3.66 -10.38 0.91
N LYS A 38 -3.94 -9.07 0.89
CA LYS A 38 -3.78 -8.17 2.01
C LYS A 38 -4.79 -7.04 1.96
N SER A 39 -5.33 -6.66 3.10
CA SER A 39 -6.15 -5.47 3.29
C SER A 39 -5.64 -4.73 4.53
N SER A 40 -5.33 -3.44 4.38
CA SER A 40 -4.78 -2.63 5.48
C SER A 40 -5.12 -1.17 5.28
N THR A 41 -5.02 -0.39 6.36
CA THR A 41 -5.10 1.07 6.28
C THR A 41 -3.73 1.68 6.17
N ILE A 42 -3.66 2.89 5.60
CA ILE A 42 -2.50 3.78 5.64
C ILE A 42 -2.98 5.20 5.91
N THR A 43 -2.31 5.89 6.82
CA THR A 43 -2.63 7.28 7.16
C THR A 43 -1.57 8.19 6.57
N PHE A 44 -2.04 9.25 5.91
CA PHE A 44 -1.24 10.35 5.38
C PHE A 44 -1.44 11.57 6.27
N PRO A 45 -0.50 11.89 7.18
CA PRO A 45 -0.52 13.13 7.94
C PRO A 45 -0.58 14.36 7.04
N GLU A 46 -0.89 15.52 7.60
CA GLU A 46 -0.80 16.78 6.87
C GLU A 46 0.62 17.05 6.38
N ALA A 47 0.73 17.49 5.12
CA ALA A 47 1.98 17.83 4.48
C ALA A 47 1.78 18.92 3.41
N PRO A 48 1.26 20.11 3.77
CA PRO A 48 0.92 21.13 2.79
C PRO A 48 2.15 21.79 2.13
N GLU A 49 3.29 21.82 2.82
CA GLU A 49 4.47 22.57 2.39
C GLU A 49 5.43 21.78 1.51
N LYS A 50 5.41 20.44 1.60
CA LYS A 50 6.39 19.58 0.91
C LYS A 50 5.89 18.18 0.69
N TRP A 51 6.40 17.57 -0.37
CA TRP A 51 6.24 16.14 -0.60
C TRP A 51 6.89 15.33 0.53
N ARG A 52 6.13 14.40 1.10
CA ARG A 52 6.60 13.43 2.09
C ARG A 52 6.50 12.01 1.53
N THR A 53 7.15 11.08 2.21
CA THR A 53 7.03 9.66 1.93
C THR A 53 6.42 8.94 3.12
N VAL A 54 5.45 8.07 2.86
CA VAL A 54 4.99 7.07 3.82
C VAL A 54 5.31 5.69 3.27
N SER A 55 5.76 4.78 4.13
CA SER A 55 6.10 3.42 3.76
C SER A 55 5.21 2.42 4.47
N THR A 56 4.86 1.35 3.77
CA THR A 56 4.27 0.15 4.35
C THR A 56 4.91 -1.06 3.66
N SER A 57 4.52 -2.27 4.03
CA SER A 57 5.01 -3.48 3.38
C SER A 57 3.90 -4.51 3.26
N THR A 58 4.16 -5.59 2.54
CA THR A 58 3.28 -6.78 2.55
C THR A 58 3.15 -7.35 3.96
N GLY A 59 4.12 -7.14 4.85
CA GLY A 59 4.11 -7.59 6.25
C GLY A 59 4.32 -9.10 6.41
N SER A 60 4.04 -9.87 5.36
CA SER A 60 4.34 -11.29 5.22
C SER A 60 4.96 -11.56 3.86
N PHE A 61 5.55 -12.75 3.72
CA PHE A 61 6.07 -13.27 2.47
C PHE A 61 4.93 -13.47 1.47
N ILE A 62 5.07 -12.93 0.26
CA ILE A 62 4.17 -13.19 -0.87
C ILE A 62 4.95 -13.84 -2.01
N ASN A 63 4.30 -14.72 -2.76
CA ASN A 63 4.90 -15.43 -3.88
C ASN A 63 5.26 -14.47 -5.04
N ALA A 64 6.13 -14.91 -5.94
CA ALA A 64 6.35 -14.19 -7.19
C ALA A 64 5.07 -14.22 -8.04
N GLY A 65 4.70 -13.09 -8.61
CA GLY A 65 3.50 -12.99 -9.43
C GLY A 65 3.07 -11.57 -9.73
N TYR A 66 1.97 -11.44 -10.46
CA TYR A 66 1.33 -10.16 -10.75
C TYR A 66 0.31 -9.84 -9.66
N TYR A 67 0.52 -8.68 -9.04
CA TYR A 67 -0.38 -8.13 -8.04
C TYR A 67 -0.78 -6.72 -8.43
N ARG A 68 -2.01 -6.36 -8.09
CA ARG A 68 -2.54 -5.02 -8.25
C ARG A 68 -2.78 -4.41 -6.88
N LEU A 69 -2.36 -3.17 -6.71
CA LEU A 69 -2.83 -2.34 -5.61
C LEU A 69 -4.22 -1.80 -5.99
N SER A 70 -5.26 -2.21 -5.25
CA SER A 70 -6.61 -1.71 -5.47
C SER A 70 -6.71 -0.23 -5.03
N PRO A 71 -7.62 0.56 -5.62
CA PRO A 71 -7.74 1.97 -5.28
C PRO A 71 -8.02 2.18 -3.79
N PHE A 72 -7.44 3.25 -3.28
CA PHE A 72 -7.56 3.70 -1.91
C PHE A 72 -8.97 4.23 -1.67
N LEU A 73 -9.77 3.52 -0.84
CA LEU A 73 -11.08 4.02 -0.44
C LEU A 73 -10.92 4.86 0.84
N PRO A 74 -11.47 6.09 0.90
CA PRO A 74 -11.53 6.85 2.14
C PRO A 74 -12.27 6.05 3.20
N LYS A 75 -11.70 5.97 4.40
CA LYS A 75 -12.44 5.44 5.54
C LYS A 75 -13.27 6.60 6.11
N THR A 76 -14.60 6.52 5.98
CA THR A 76 -15.55 7.41 6.66
C THR A 76 -15.43 7.32 8.17
#